data_AF-A0ABD1UWG0-F1
#
_entry.id   AF-A0ABD1UWG0-F1
#
_cell.length_a   1.000
_cell.length_b   1.000
_cell.length_c   1.000
_cell.angle_alpha   90.00
_cell.angle_beta   90.00
_cell.angle_gamma   90.00
#
_symmetry.space_group_name_H-M   'P 1'
#
loop_
_entity.id
_entity.type
_entity.pdbx_description
1 polymer ?
#
loop_
_entity_poly.entity_id
_entity_poly.type
_entity_poly.pdbx_seq_one_letter_code
_entity_poly.pdbx_strand_id
1 'polypeptide(L)'
;MEEKQLELREKFIKSQQLRTLKEQADLEFNLFQESLNNIRTATATAHLEIAFSAIEDLSLRPQGEKMLVPLMASLYVFGTLDDAEKVLVDVVTGYFIEHSADTTSSD
;
A
#
# COMPACT_ATOMS: atom_id res chain seq x y z
N MET A 1 47.63 10.05 -38.76
CA MET A 1 46.63 10.99 -38.22
C MET A 1 45.21 10.43 -38.29
N GLU A 2 44.87 9.58 -39.26
CA GLU A 2 43.53 8.99 -39.41
C GLU A 2 43.18 7.92 -38.36
N GLU A 3 44.12 7.07 -37.92
CA GLU A 3 43.85 6.09 -36.85
C GLU A 3 43.43 6.73 -35.53
N LYS A 4 44.09 7.81 -35.12
CA LYS A 4 43.70 8.59 -33.93
C LYS A 4 42.30 9.18 -34.04
N GLN A 5 41.83 9.50 -35.25
CA GLN A 5 40.48 10.01 -35.48
C GLN A 5 39.43 8.90 -35.42
N LEU A 6 39.77 7.69 -35.86
CA LEU A 6 38.89 6.53 -35.77
C LEU A 6 38.70 6.09 -34.31
N GLU A 7 39.79 6.02 -33.55
CA GLU A 7 39.79 5.66 -32.12
C GLU A 7 39.00 6.69 -31.28
N LEU A 8 39.12 7.98 -31.62
CA LEU A 8 38.36 9.06 -30.99
C LEU A 8 36.86 8.95 -31.28
N ARG A 9 36.48 8.55 -32.49
CA ARG A 9 35.07 8.31 -32.87
C ARG A 9 34.48 7.12 -32.14
N GLU A 10 35.20 6.01 -32.04
CA GLU A 10 34.73 4.84 -31.28
C GLU A 10 34.56 5.17 -29.79
N LYS A 11 35.54 5.87 -29.20
CA LYS A 11 35.45 6.31 -27.80
C LYS A 11 34.28 7.26 -27.56
N PHE A 12 33.98 8.14 -28.53
CA PHE A 12 32.83 9.04 -28.46
C PHE A 12 31.50 8.28 -28.52
N ILE A 13 31.35 7.32 -29.44
CA ILE A 13 30.13 6.49 -29.57
C ILE A 13 29.89 5.68 -28.29
N LYS A 14 30.94 5.04 -27.76
CA LYS A 14 30.86 4.29 -26.50
C LYS A 14 30.46 5.18 -25.33
N SER A 15 30.96 6.42 -25.30
CA SER A 15 30.57 7.40 -24.27
C SER A 15 29.12 7.87 -24.40
N GLN A 16 28.57 7.98 -25.60
CA GLN A 16 27.15 8.31 -25.80
C GLN A 16 26.25 7.15 -25.37
N GLN A 17 26.59 5.91 -25.73
CA GLN A 17 25.86 4.72 -25.31
C GLN A 17 25.79 4.59 -23.78
N LEU A 18 26.89 4.88 -23.08
CA LEU A 18 26.91 4.89 -21.61
C LEU A 18 26.03 5.98 -21.00
N ARG A 19 25.91 7.15 -21.64
CA ARG A 19 24.99 8.21 -21.20
C ARG A 19 23.54 7.78 -21.34
N THR A 20 23.16 7.22 -22.49
CA THR A 20 21.80 6.72 -22.71
C THR A 20 21.45 5.59 -21.74
N LEU A 21 22.36 4.65 -21.49
CA LEU A 21 22.13 3.58 -20.51
C LEU A 21 21.95 4.13 -19.08
N LYS A 22 22.73 5.16 -18.71
CA LYS A 22 22.55 5.85 -17.43
C LYS A 22 21.17 6.47 -17.33
N GLU A 23 20.74 7.22 -18.35
CA GLU A 23 19.41 7.86 -18.36
C GLU A 23 18.29 6.84 -18.25
N GLN A 24 18.41 5.68 -18.92
CA GLN A 24 17.46 4.57 -18.78
C GLN A 24 17.45 3.99 -17.36
N ALA A 25 18.63 3.75 -16.77
CA ALA A 25 18.73 3.24 -15.40
C ALA A 25 18.14 4.23 -14.37
N ASP A 26 18.37 5.53 -14.55
CA ASP A 26 17.81 6.57 -13.69
C ASP A 26 16.27 6.60 -13.79
N LEU A 27 15.70 6.42 -14.98
CA LEU A 27 14.24 6.32 -15.18
C LEU A 27 13.65 5.07 -14.53
N GLU A 28 14.26 3.90 -14.75
CA GLU A 28 13.82 2.65 -14.14
C GLU A 28 13.91 2.70 -12.61
N PHE A 29 14.96 3.31 -12.08
CA PHE A 29 15.12 3.50 -10.64
C PHE A 29 14.02 4.38 -10.05
N ASN A 30 13.69 5.49 -10.70
CA ASN A 30 12.60 6.37 -10.25
C ASN A 30 11.25 5.65 -10.29
N LEU A 31 10.98 4.88 -11.35
CA LEU A 31 9.76 4.08 -11.44
C LEU A 31 9.70 3.00 -10.36
N PHE A 32 10.83 2.37 -10.03
CA PHE A 32 10.90 1.40 -8.93
C PHE A 32 10.66 2.06 -7.58
N GLN A 33 11.23 3.24 -7.32
CA GLN A 33 10.97 4.00 -6.11
C GLN A 33 9.50 4.40 -5.97
N GLU A 34 8.88 4.87 -7.06
CA GLU A 34 7.45 5.19 -7.09
C GLU A 34 6.61 3.94 -6.81
N SER A 35 6.91 2.81 -7.47
CA SER A 35 6.22 1.55 -7.21
C SER A 35 6.39 1.08 -5.78
N LEU A 36 7.57 1.24 -5.16
CA LEU A 36 7.78 0.89 -3.76
C LEU A 36 7.02 1.81 -2.82
N ASN A 37 6.95 3.10 -3.10
CA ASN A 37 6.15 4.03 -2.31
C ASN A 37 4.66 3.72 -2.44
N ASN A 38 4.18 3.49 -3.66
CA ASN A 38 2.81 3.06 -3.92
C ASN A 38 2.51 1.73 -3.26
N ILE A 39 3.43 0.77 -3.26
CA ILE A 39 3.26 -0.46 -2.48
C ILE A 39 3.24 -0.10 -1.00
N ARG A 40 4.14 0.69 -0.43
CA ARG A 40 4.09 1.00 1.01
C ARG A 40 2.84 1.78 1.45
N THR A 41 2.29 2.63 0.59
CA THR A 41 1.08 3.44 0.89
C THR A 41 -0.21 2.73 0.52
N ALA A 42 -0.24 2.01 -0.60
CA ALA A 42 -1.40 1.27 -1.11
C ALA A 42 -1.44 -0.18 -0.62
N THR A 43 -0.32 -0.79 -0.25
CA THR A 43 -0.35 -1.96 0.63
C THR A 43 -0.96 -1.48 1.92
N ALA A 44 -2.19 -1.92 2.10
CA ALA A 44 -2.47 -2.93 3.09
C ALA A 44 -1.81 -2.63 4.45
N THR A 45 -0.50 -2.70 4.63
CA THR A 45 0.20 -2.39 5.90
C THR A 45 -0.40 -1.23 6.72
N ALA A 46 -0.50 0.00 6.19
CA ALA A 46 -1.00 1.11 7.01
C ALA A 46 -2.51 0.99 7.32
N HIS A 47 -3.32 0.62 6.33
CA HIS A 47 -4.78 0.50 6.51
C HIS A 47 -5.17 -0.77 7.28
N LEU A 48 -4.42 -1.87 7.10
CA LEU A 48 -4.53 -3.13 7.81
C LEU A 48 -4.06 -2.97 9.23
N GLU A 49 -2.94 -2.30 9.52
CA GLU A 49 -2.52 -2.02 10.89
C GLU A 49 -3.58 -1.23 11.65
N ILE A 50 -4.14 -0.18 11.01
CA ILE A 50 -5.25 0.59 11.60
C ILE A 50 -6.49 -0.29 11.78
N ALA A 51 -6.85 -1.10 10.79
CA ALA A 51 -8.00 -2.00 10.88
C ALA A 51 -7.81 -3.06 11.98
N PHE A 52 -6.62 -3.63 12.10
CA PHE A 52 -6.29 -4.65 13.10
C PHE A 52 -6.34 -4.06 14.50
N SER A 53 -5.74 -2.88 14.70
CA SER A 53 -5.83 -2.15 15.97
C SER A 53 -7.28 -1.77 16.30
N ALA A 54 -8.09 -1.39 15.31
CA ALA A 54 -9.51 -1.10 15.52
C ALA A 54 -10.32 -2.35 15.90
N ILE A 55 -9.99 -3.52 15.35
CA ILE A 55 -10.61 -4.80 15.71
C ILE A 55 -10.22 -5.20 17.14
N GLU A 56 -8.94 -5.06 17.52
CA GLU A 56 -8.48 -5.29 18.89
C GLU A 56 -9.20 -4.37 19.88
N ASP A 57 -9.30 -3.08 19.57
CA ASP A 57 -10.06 -2.11 20.37
C ASP A 57 -11.55 -2.43 20.44
N LEU A 58 -12.13 -3.00 19.38
CA LEU A 58 -13.53 -3.42 19.33
C LEU A 58 -13.78 -4.66 20.20
N SER A 59 -12.85 -5.62 20.17
CA SER A 59 -12.93 -6.86 20.94
C SER A 59 -12.92 -6.63 22.46
N LEU A 60 -12.37 -5.50 22.91
CA LEU A 60 -12.35 -5.11 24.32
C LEU A 60 -13.66 -4.44 24.78
N ARG A 61 -14.57 -4.10 23.86
CA ARG A 61 -15.81 -3.40 24.17
C ARG A 61 -16.96 -4.38 24.45
N PRO A 62 -17.72 -4.17 25.54
CA PRO A 62 -18.89 -4.99 25.82
C PRO A 62 -19.99 -4.80 24.79
N GLN A 63 -20.79 -5.85 24.62
CA GLN A 63 -22.01 -5.83 23.84
C GLN A 63 -22.96 -4.72 24.33
N GLY A 64 -23.58 -3.99 23.40
CA GLY A 64 -24.52 -2.91 23.67
C GLY A 64 -23.86 -1.57 24.00
N GLU A 65 -22.54 -1.45 23.93
CA GLU A 65 -21.86 -0.16 24.11
C GLU A 65 -22.27 0.84 23.03
N LYS A 66 -22.47 2.10 23.43
CA LYS A 66 -22.80 3.20 22.51
C LYS A 66 -21.54 3.69 21.82
N MET A 67 -21.57 3.76 20.49
CA MET A 67 -20.50 4.33 19.68
C MET A 67 -21.02 5.38 18.68
N LEU A 68 -20.10 6.18 18.16
CA LEU A 68 -20.37 7.10 17.06
C LEU A 68 -19.93 6.46 15.74
N VAL A 69 -20.87 6.28 14.82
CA VAL A 69 -20.60 5.73 13.49
C VAL A 69 -20.66 6.87 12.47
N PRO A 70 -19.63 7.03 11.60
CA PRO A 70 -19.66 8.02 10.54
C PRO A 70 -20.70 7.63 9.48
N LEU A 71 -21.65 8.52 9.20
CA LEU A 71 -22.61 8.36 8.11
C LEU A 71 -22.12 9.06 6.83
N MET A 72 -21.43 10.20 7.01
CA MET A 72 -20.81 11.00 5.96
C MET A 72 -19.54 11.68 6.53
N ALA A 73 -18.72 12.29 5.66
CA ALA A 73 -17.44 12.89 6.03
C ALA A 73 -17.48 13.87 7.22
N SER A 74 -18.63 14.49 7.50
CA SER A 74 -18.82 15.44 8.61
C SER A 74 -20.04 15.13 9.48
N LEU A 75 -20.59 13.91 9.43
CA LEU A 75 -21.80 13.53 10.17
C LEU A 75 -21.59 12.19 10.88
N TYR A 76 -21.76 12.22 12.19
CA TYR A 76 -21.69 11.05 13.06
C TYR A 76 -23.04 10.82 13.72
N VAL A 77 -23.45 9.56 13.80
CA VAL A 77 -24.70 9.13 14.44
C VAL A 77 -24.39 8.17 15.57
N PHE A 78 -25.22 8.19 16.62
CA PHE A 78 -25.12 7.21 17.70
C PHE A 78 -25.63 5.85 17.22
N GLY A 79 -24.83 4.82 17.43
CA GLY A 79 -25.18 3.41 17.27
C GLY A 79 -24.84 2.62 18.52
N THR A 80 -25.33 1.39 18.60
CA THR A 80 -25.00 0.42 19.65
C THR A 80 -24.30 -0.77 19.02
N LEU A 81 -23.20 -1.22 19.63
CA LEU A 81 -22.47 -2.40 19.18
C LEU A 81 -23.29 -3.67 19.47
N ASP A 82 -23.69 -4.41 18.44
CA ASP A 82 -24.47 -5.64 18.60
C ASP A 82 -23.58 -6.88 18.81
N ASP A 83 -22.53 -7.04 18.02
CA ASP A 83 -21.60 -8.17 18.13
C ASP A 83 -20.18 -7.68 17.82
N ALA A 84 -19.28 -7.78 18.80
CA ALA A 84 -17.89 -7.35 18.68
C ALA A 84 -16.99 -8.42 18.06
N GLU A 85 -17.45 -9.68 18.02
CA GLU A 85 -16.68 -10.81 17.51
C GLU A 85 -16.83 -10.97 16.01
N LYS A 86 -17.86 -10.37 15.38
CA LYS A 86 -18.12 -10.47 13.95
C LYS A 86 -17.65 -9.24 13.20
N VAL A 87 -16.73 -9.47 12.26
CA VAL A 87 -16.18 -8.43 11.39
C VAL A 87 -16.42 -8.76 9.92
N LEU A 88 -16.65 -7.74 9.11
CA LEU A 88 -16.77 -7.87 7.66
C LEU A 88 -15.44 -7.54 7.02
N VAL A 89 -14.88 -8.51 6.31
CA VAL A 89 -13.63 -8.35 5.55
C VAL A 89 -13.97 -8.17 4.08
N ASP A 90 -13.54 -7.04 3.50
CA ASP A 90 -13.64 -6.78 2.07
C ASP A 90 -12.59 -7.60 1.32
N VAL A 91 -13.05 -8.55 0.50
CA VAL A 91 -12.22 -9.24 -0.47
C VAL A 91 -12.43 -8.56 -1.81
N VAL A 92 -11.47 -7.69 -2.14
CA VAL A 92 -11.37 -6.93 -3.40
C VAL A 92 -12.01 -7.71 -4.54
N THR A 93 -13.11 -7.17 -5.06
CA THR A 93 -14.06 -7.66 -6.10
C THR A 93 -15.52 -7.36 -5.75
N GLY A 94 -15.77 -6.72 -4.60
CA GLY A 94 -17.11 -6.30 -4.16
C GLY A 94 -17.84 -7.35 -3.34
N TYR A 95 -17.11 -8.36 -2.83
CA TYR A 95 -17.63 -9.35 -1.90
C TYR A 95 -17.13 -9.04 -0.49
N PHE A 96 -17.98 -9.33 0.49
CA PHE A 96 -17.64 -9.21 1.91
C PHE A 96 -17.79 -10.57 2.55
N ILE A 97 -16.80 -10.97 3.34
CA ILE A 97 -16.82 -12.20 4.12
C ILE A 97 -17.03 -11.80 5.58
N GLU A 98 -18.02 -12.41 6.24
CA GLU A 98 -18.14 -12.33 7.69
C GLU A 98 -17.13 -13.27 8.33
N HIS A 99 -16.32 -12.76 9.25
CA HIS A 99 -15.28 -13.49 9.94
C HIS A 99 -15.32 -13.23 11.43
N SER A 100 -14.83 -14.19 12.22
CA SER A 100 -14.70 -14.06 13.67
C SER A 100 -13.37 -13.39 14.03
N ALA A 101 -13.38 -12.45 14.97
CA ALA A 101 -12.19 -11.69 15.38
C ALA A 101 -11.07 -12.57 15.97
N ASP A 102 -11.40 -13.72 16.57
CA ASP A 102 -10.43 -14.66 17.12
C ASP A 102 -9.59 -15.38 16.05
N THR A 103 -10.16 -15.68 14.88
CA THR A 103 -9.50 -16.49 13.84
C THR A 103 -8.53 -15.69 12.97
N THR A 104 -8.53 -14.36 13.07
CA THR A 104 -7.60 -13.46 12.36
C THR A 104 -6.24 -13.27 13.03
N SER A 105 -6.04 -13.81 14.23
CA SER A 105 -4.82 -13.60 15.03
C SER A 105 -3.74 -14.68 14.86
N SER A 106 -4.03 -15.77 14.14
CA SER A 106 -3.28 -17.03 14.26
C SER A 106 -2.55 -17.53 13.00
N ASP A 107 -2.59 -16.83 11.86
CA ASP A 107 -1.85 -17.21 10.64
C ASP A 107 -0.96 -16.08 10.10
#